data_AF-A0A401KCU5-F1
#
_entry.id   AF-A0A401KCU5-F1
#
_cell.length_a   1.000
_cell.length_b   1.000
_cell.length_c   1.000
_cell.angle_alpha   90.00
_cell.angle_beta   90.00
_cell.angle_gamma   90.00
#
_symmetry.space_group_name_H-M   'P 1'
#
loop_
_entity.id
_entity.type
_entity.pdbx_description
1 polymer ?
#
loop_
_entity_poly.entity_id
_entity_poly.type
_entity_poly.pdbx_seq_one_letter_code
_entity_poly.pdbx_strand_id
1 'polypeptide(L)'
;MKRGSRWFVAMLLVVIVLFFTLCVQWSSYTHQRGLIEDSSISAAAARHPEMKAAFGALAACEERRKHGADRPPITTAFCISTVRDRAAAIERPDIVDTFDELKREIDSKATAIEVPFPLRIIL
;
A
#
# COMPACT_ATOMS: atom_id res chain seq x y z
N MET A 1 41.02 19.13 23.21
CA MET A 1 40.03 18.61 22.22
C MET A 1 38.97 19.68 21.98
N LYS A 2 38.91 20.21 20.76
CA LYS A 2 38.22 21.46 20.39
C LYS A 2 36.69 21.33 20.50
N ARG A 3 36.03 22.28 21.18
CA ARG A 3 34.55 22.34 21.35
C ARG A 3 33.78 22.13 20.05
N GLY A 4 34.30 22.56 18.90
CA GLY A 4 33.65 22.37 17.58
C GLY A 4 33.47 20.91 17.15
N SER A 5 34.33 19.99 17.59
CA SER A 5 34.20 18.55 17.27
C SER A 5 33.00 17.90 17.96
N ARG A 6 32.60 18.37 19.15
CA ARG A 6 31.46 17.82 19.88
C ARG A 6 30.13 18.21 19.26
N TRP A 7 30.01 19.44 18.75
CA TRP A 7 28.81 19.92 18.05
C TRP A 7 28.59 19.20 16.72
N PHE A 8 29.66 18.97 15.96
CA PHE A 8 29.58 18.20 14.71
C PHE A 8 29.13 16.76 14.96
N VAL A 9 29.70 16.10 15.98
CA VAL A 9 29.29 14.74 16.37
C VAL A 9 27.83 14.70 16.84
N ALA A 10 27.40 15.67 17.65
CA ALA A 10 26.00 15.76 18.09
C ALA A 10 25.03 15.96 16.92
N MET A 11 25.36 16.83 15.97
CA MET A 11 24.52 17.09 14.79
C MET A 11 24.44 15.85 13.89
N LEU A 12 25.57 15.15 13.69
CA LEU A 12 25.60 13.90 12.92
C LEU A 12 24.69 12.83 13.55
N LEU A 13 24.73 12.68 14.89
CA LEU A 13 23.88 11.75 15.61
C LEU A 13 22.40 12.09 15.46
N VAL A 14 22.02 13.37 15.49
CA VAL A 14 20.63 13.80 15.25
C VAL A 14 20.17 13.43 13.83
N VAL A 15 21.00 13.67 12.82
CA VAL A 15 20.68 13.31 11.43
C VAL A 15 20.49 11.79 11.27
N ILE A 16 21.37 11.00 11.88
CA ILE A 16 21.28 9.54 11.86
C ILE A 16 19.98 9.08 12.54
N VAL A 17 19.66 9.61 13.72
CA VAL A 17 18.41 9.27 14.43
C VAL A 17 17.19 9.63 13.59
N LEU A 18 17.15 10.82 12.99
CA LEU A 18 16.06 11.23 12.09
C LEU A 18 15.93 10.28 10.90
N PHE A 19 17.04 9.91 10.27
CA PHE A 19 17.04 8.96 9.15
C PHE A 19 16.47 7.60 9.57
N PHE A 20 16.92 7.04 10.71
CA PHE A 20 16.38 5.79 11.23
C PHE A 20 14.88 5.90 11.54
N THR A 21 14.41 7.01 12.13
CA THR A 21 12.97 7.20 12.39
C THR A 21 12.15 7.21 11.10
N LEU A 22 12.65 7.87 10.05
CA LEU A 22 11.99 7.89 8.74
C LEU A 22 11.94 6.50 8.09
N CYS A 23 13.03 5.73 8.16
CA CYS A 23 13.06 4.36 7.63
C CYS A 23 12.08 3.43 8.36
N VAL A 24 12.02 3.51 9.70
CA VAL A 24 11.09 2.71 10.51
C VAL A 24 9.64 3.11 10.21
N GLN A 25 9.35 4.40 10.10
CA GLN A 25 8.03 4.91 9.75
C GLN A 25 7.61 4.45 8.36
N TRP A 26 8.50 4.53 7.37
CA TRP A 26 8.23 4.05 6.01
C TRP A 26 7.94 2.54 6.00
N SER A 27 8.79 1.75 6.66
CA SER A 27 8.58 0.31 6.77
C SER A 27 7.25 -0.02 7.43
N SER A 28 6.93 0.62 8.56
CA SER A 28 5.66 0.44 9.26
C SER A 28 4.45 0.83 8.39
N TYR A 29 4.54 1.95 7.68
CA TYR A 29 3.50 2.40 6.76
C TYR A 29 3.26 1.41 5.63
N THR A 30 4.31 0.95 4.94
CA THR A 30 4.19 -0.03 3.85
C THR A 30 3.58 -1.34 4.34
N HIS A 31 3.92 -1.78 5.55
CA HIS A 31 3.35 -2.97 6.15
C HIS A 31 1.86 -2.79 6.48
N GLN A 32 1.48 -1.68 7.12
CA GLN A 32 0.07 -1.39 7.42
C GLN A 32 -0.77 -1.27 6.15
N ARG A 33 -0.23 -0.63 5.11
CA ARG A 33 -0.89 -0.52 3.81
C ARG A 33 -1.14 -1.88 3.18
N GLY A 34 -0.15 -2.78 3.21
CA GLY A 34 -0.30 -4.15 2.73
C GLY A 34 -1.41 -4.93 3.46
N LEU A 35 -1.50 -4.79 4.79
CA LEU A 35 -2.57 -5.42 5.57
C LEU A 35 -3.97 -4.88 5.21
N ILE A 36 -4.09 -3.58 4.94
CA ILE A 36 -5.34 -2.95 4.50
C ILE A 36 -5.75 -3.47 3.12
N GLU A 37 -4.80 -3.55 2.19
CA GLU A 37 -5.00 -4.08 0.84
C GLU A 37 -5.52 -5.53 0.91
N ASP A 38 -4.76 -6.43 1.56
CA ASP A 38 -5.10 -7.86 1.68
C ASP A 38 -6.46 -8.08 2.38
N SER A 39 -6.71 -7.35 3.48
CA SER A 39 -7.97 -7.48 4.23
C SER A 39 -9.19 -6.98 3.45
N SER A 40 -9.06 -5.88 2.71
CA SER A 40 -10.16 -5.33 1.90
C SER A 40 -10.47 -6.22 0.70
N ILE A 41 -9.44 -6.78 0.05
CA ILE A 41 -9.60 -7.74 -1.04
C ILE A 41 -10.30 -9.01 -0.55
N SER A 42 -9.86 -9.57 0.58
CA SER A 42 -10.48 -10.77 1.16
C SER A 42 -11.94 -10.53 1.55
N ALA A 43 -12.23 -9.39 2.17
CA ALA A 43 -13.60 -9.00 2.54
C ALA A 43 -14.49 -8.79 1.31
N ALA A 44 -13.96 -8.23 0.21
CA ALA A 44 -14.70 -8.08 -1.04
C ALA A 44 -14.95 -9.44 -1.72
N ALA A 45 -13.95 -10.33 -1.76
CA ALA A 45 -14.09 -11.67 -2.30
C ALA A 45 -15.13 -12.51 -1.55
N ALA A 46 -15.25 -12.33 -0.24
CA ALA A 46 -16.27 -12.99 0.58
C ALA A 46 -17.69 -12.45 0.33
N ARG A 47 -17.82 -11.15 0.02
CA ARG A 47 -19.11 -10.50 -0.32
C ARG A 47 -19.60 -10.86 -1.73
N HIS A 48 -18.68 -11.18 -2.64
CA HIS A 48 -18.95 -11.43 -4.06
C HIS A 48 -18.48 -12.83 -4.51
N PRO A 49 -19.06 -13.92 -3.97
CA PRO A 49 -18.68 -15.28 -4.37
C PRO A 49 -18.91 -15.56 -5.87
N GLU A 50 -19.84 -14.87 -6.51
CA GLU A 50 -20.12 -14.92 -7.94
C GLU A 50 -18.96 -14.42 -8.80
N MET A 51 -18.06 -13.60 -8.24
CA MET A 51 -16.91 -13.00 -8.93
C MET A 51 -15.59 -13.75 -8.69
N LYS A 52 -15.66 -15.02 -8.26
CA LYS A 52 -14.49 -15.85 -7.92
C LYS A 52 -13.38 -15.82 -8.97
N ALA A 53 -13.72 -15.81 -10.26
CA ALA A 53 -12.73 -15.75 -11.34
C ALA A 53 -11.98 -14.40 -11.39
N ALA A 54 -12.67 -13.28 -11.15
CA ALA A 54 -12.08 -11.94 -11.13
C ALA A 54 -11.15 -11.78 -9.92
N PHE A 55 -11.59 -12.20 -8.72
CA PHE A 55 -10.74 -12.20 -7.53
C PHE A 55 -9.57 -13.20 -7.64
N GLY A 56 -9.75 -14.33 -8.33
CA GLY A 56 -8.65 -15.25 -8.63
C GLY A 56 -7.59 -14.63 -9.56
N ALA A 57 -8.01 -13.86 -10.57
CA ALA A 57 -7.10 -13.12 -11.44
C ALA A 57 -6.35 -12.01 -10.69
N LEU A 58 -7.03 -11.32 -9.77
CA LEU A 58 -6.42 -10.33 -8.88
C LEU A 58 -5.33 -10.99 -8.01
N ALA A 59 -5.65 -12.08 -7.32
CA ALA A 59 -4.72 -12.80 -6.47
C ALA A 59 -3.49 -13.32 -7.25
N ALA A 60 -3.70 -13.81 -8.48
CA ALA A 60 -2.60 -14.22 -9.34
C ALA A 60 -1.66 -13.06 -9.72
N CYS A 61 -2.18 -11.85 -9.93
CA CYS A 61 -1.37 -10.65 -10.16
C CYS A 61 -0.58 -10.25 -8.91
N GLU A 62 -1.22 -10.29 -7.73
CA GLU A 62 -0.55 -9.96 -6.48
C GLU A 62 0.54 -10.97 -6.10
N GLU A 63 0.34 -12.25 -6.41
CA GLU A 63 1.35 -13.28 -6.19
C GLU A 63 2.59 -13.03 -7.07
N ARG A 64 2.38 -12.63 -8.34
CA ARG A 64 3.50 -12.24 -9.23
C ARG A 64 4.25 -11.02 -8.71
N ARG A 65 3.53 -10.03 -8.14
CA ARG A 65 4.13 -8.89 -7.43
C ARG A 65 5.02 -9.37 -6.28
N LYS A 66 4.52 -10.28 -5.43
CA LYS A 66 5.25 -10.80 -4.26
C LYS A 66 6.52 -11.55 -4.63
N HIS A 67 6.51 -12.31 -5.72
CA HIS A 67 7.69 -13.08 -6.19
C HIS A 67 8.63 -12.30 -7.11
N GLY A 68 8.38 -11.01 -7.36
CA GLY A 68 9.24 -10.18 -8.21
C GLY A 68 9.30 -10.67 -9.66
N ALA A 69 8.27 -11.39 -10.13
CA ALA A 69 8.20 -11.92 -11.49
C ALA A 69 8.03 -10.82 -12.55
N ASP A 70 7.63 -9.62 -12.12
CA ASP A 70 7.40 -8.46 -12.97
C ASP A 70 8.33 -7.29 -12.60
N ARG A 71 8.73 -6.50 -13.61
CA ARG A 71 9.56 -5.31 -13.37
C ARG A 71 8.74 -4.28 -12.59
N PRO A 72 9.22 -3.82 -11.41
CA PRO A 72 8.47 -2.88 -10.59
C PRO A 72 8.23 -1.53 -11.29
N PRO A 73 7.18 -0.79 -10.88
CA PRO A 73 6.32 -1.09 -9.73
C PRO A 73 4.94 -1.64 -10.14
N ILE A 74 4.73 -2.96 -10.01
CA ILE A 74 3.37 -3.51 -9.93
C ILE A 74 2.84 -3.27 -8.50
N THR A 75 1.75 -2.51 -8.40
CA THR A 75 1.06 -2.23 -7.13
C THR A 75 -0.27 -3.00 -7.06
N THR A 76 -0.87 -3.14 -5.88
CA THR A 76 -2.23 -3.70 -5.76
C THR A 76 -3.23 -2.89 -6.58
N ALA A 77 -3.11 -1.56 -6.59
CA ALA A 77 -3.94 -0.69 -7.43
C ALA A 77 -3.81 -1.02 -8.93
N PHE A 78 -2.62 -1.36 -9.41
CA PHE A 78 -2.41 -1.80 -10.79
C PHE A 78 -3.09 -3.15 -11.08
N CYS A 79 -3.00 -4.11 -10.15
CA CYS A 79 -3.67 -5.39 -10.31
C CYS A 79 -5.21 -5.23 -10.34
N ILE A 80 -5.76 -4.37 -9.47
CA ILE A 80 -7.18 -4.03 -9.44
C ILE A 80 -7.61 -3.38 -10.77
N SER A 81 -6.88 -2.37 -11.25
CA SER A 81 -7.21 -1.70 -12.51
C SER A 81 -7.13 -2.65 -13.70
N THR A 82 -6.15 -3.56 -13.71
CA THR A 82 -6.01 -4.56 -14.78
C THR A 82 -7.23 -5.47 -14.89
N VAL A 83 -7.75 -5.96 -13.76
CA VAL A 83 -8.96 -6.81 -13.75
C VAL A 83 -10.19 -6.00 -14.15
N ARG A 84 -10.32 -4.78 -13.62
CA ARG A 84 -11.40 -3.84 -13.96
C ARG A 84 -11.43 -3.50 -15.45
N ASP A 85 -10.30 -3.12 -16.04
CA ASP A 85 -10.21 -2.73 -17.45
C ASP A 85 -10.51 -3.91 -18.38
N ARG A 86 -10.09 -5.12 -17.99
CA ARG A 86 -10.49 -6.35 -18.68
C ARG A 86 -11.98 -6.61 -18.58
N ALA A 87 -12.58 -6.41 -17.41
CA ALA A 87 -14.02 -6.55 -17.22
C ALA A 87 -14.82 -5.54 -18.05
N ALA A 88 -14.35 -4.29 -18.12
CA ALA A 88 -14.92 -3.27 -18.98
C ALA A 88 -14.85 -3.66 -20.47
N ALA A 89 -13.72 -4.24 -20.91
CA ALA A 89 -13.54 -4.69 -22.29
C ALA A 89 -14.46 -5.86 -22.70
N ILE A 90 -14.96 -6.64 -21.73
CA ILE A 90 -15.91 -7.75 -21.96
C ILE A 90 -17.34 -7.41 -21.53
N GLU A 91 -17.65 -6.12 -21.33
CA GLU A 91 -18.99 -5.62 -20.98
C GLU A 91 -19.57 -6.26 -19.70
N ARG A 92 -18.73 -6.42 -18.67
CA ARG A 92 -19.12 -6.89 -17.34
C ARG A 92 -19.17 -5.74 -16.33
N PRO A 93 -20.21 -4.88 -16.38
CA PRO A 93 -20.30 -3.69 -15.52
C PRO A 93 -20.38 -4.04 -14.03
N ASP A 94 -20.96 -5.20 -13.70
CA ASP A 94 -21.00 -5.76 -12.34
C ASP A 94 -19.59 -5.85 -11.72
N ILE A 95 -18.63 -6.37 -12.47
CA ILE A 95 -17.25 -6.52 -12.02
C ILE A 95 -16.55 -5.16 -11.96
N VAL A 96 -16.84 -4.26 -12.92
CA VAL A 96 -16.25 -2.91 -12.94
C VAL A 96 -16.65 -2.14 -11.68
N ASP A 97 -17.94 -2.14 -11.34
CA ASP A 97 -18.47 -1.43 -10.18
C ASP A 97 -17.88 -1.97 -8.86
N THR A 98 -17.82 -3.30 -8.70
CA THR A 98 -17.22 -3.93 -7.51
C THR A 98 -15.74 -3.59 -7.36
N PHE A 99 -14.97 -3.57 -8.45
CA PHE A 99 -13.54 -3.24 -8.39
C PHE A 99 -13.30 -1.74 -8.21
N ASP A 100 -14.20 -0.88 -8.68
CA ASP A 100 -14.19 0.56 -8.37
C ASP A 100 -14.51 0.83 -6.90
N GLU A 101 -15.50 0.13 -6.34
CA GLU A 101 -15.81 0.18 -4.91
C GLU A 101 -14.62 -0.31 -4.06
N LEU A 102 -14.04 -1.46 -4.42
CA LEU A 102 -12.85 -2.01 -3.75
C LEU A 102 -11.69 -1.00 -3.75
N LYS A 103 -11.43 -0.35 -4.89
CA LYS A 103 -10.38 0.67 -4.98
C LYS A 103 -10.66 1.84 -4.04
N ARG A 104 -11.89 2.36 -4.02
CA ARG A 104 -12.29 3.44 -3.11
C ARG A 104 -12.18 3.03 -1.65
N GLU A 105 -12.54 1.79 -1.30
CA GLU A 105 -12.42 1.27 0.06
C GLU A 105 -10.94 1.22 0.52
N ILE A 106 -10.05 0.71 -0.34
CA ILE A 106 -8.61 0.67 -0.07
C ILE A 106 -8.06 2.09 0.07
N ASP A 107 -8.37 2.99 -0.86
CA ASP A 107 -7.89 4.37 -0.83
C ASP A 107 -8.37 5.09 0.45
N SER A 108 -9.65 4.94 0.82
CA SER A 108 -10.20 5.52 2.05
C SER A 108 -9.50 5.01 3.32
N LYS A 109 -9.20 3.71 3.39
CA LYS A 109 -8.49 3.13 4.54
C LYS A 109 -7.00 3.51 4.53
N ALA A 110 -6.39 3.62 3.35
CA ALA A 110 -5.02 4.05 3.18
C ALA A 110 -4.83 5.53 3.61
N THR A 111 -5.75 6.42 3.25
CA THR A 111 -5.70 7.82 3.72
C THR A 111 -5.78 7.92 5.25
N ALA A 112 -6.50 7.00 5.92
CA ALA A 112 -6.57 6.98 7.38
C ALA A 112 -5.22 6.64 8.06
N ILE A 113 -4.31 5.95 7.37
CA ILE A 113 -2.94 5.64 7.85
C ILE A 113 -1.86 6.60 7.33
N GLU A 114 -2.14 7.37 6.26
CA GLU A 114 -1.21 8.38 5.72
C GLU A 114 -1.03 9.61 6.61
N VAL A 115 -1.85 9.78 7.66
CA VAL A 115 -1.65 10.84 8.65
C VAL A 115 -0.38 10.53 9.46
N PRO A 116 0.72 11.30 9.31
CA PRO A 116 1.98 10.92 9.93
C PRO A 116 1.88 11.06 11.45
N PHE A 117 2.03 9.95 12.16
CA PHE A 117 2.19 9.91 13.62
C PHE A 117 3.27 10.86 14.20
N PRO A 118 4.37 11.28 13.50
CA PRO A 118 5.29 12.25 14.09
C PRO A 118 4.79 13.71 14.12
N LEU A 119 3.80 14.10 13.30
CA LEU A 119 3.25 15.46 13.33
C LEU A 119 2.34 15.74 14.53
N ARG A 120 1.90 14.68 15.24
CA ARG A 120 1.15 14.82 16.50
C ARG A 120 2.01 15.06 17.74
N ILE A 121 3.32 14.82 17.67
CA ILE A 121 4.22 14.96 18.84
C ILE A 121 4.80 16.40 18.91
N ILE A 122 4.69 17.17 17.83
CA ILE A 122 5.29 18.52 17.70
C ILE A 122 4.24 19.65 17.80
N LEU A 123 2.94 19.33 17.81
CA LEU A 123 1.84 20.30 17.94
C LEU A 123 1.35 20.43 19.39
#